data_AF-A0AAW4HA78-F1
#
_entry.id   AF-A0AAW4HA78-F1
#
_cell.length_a   1.000
_cell.length_b   1.000
_cell.length_c   1.000
_cell.angle_alpha   90.00
_cell.angle_beta   90.00
_cell.angle_gamma   90.00
#
_symmetry.space_group_name_H-M   'P 1'
#
loop_
_entity.id
_entity.type
_entity.pdbx_description
1 polymer ?
#
loop_
_entity_poly.entity_id
_entity_poly.type
_entity_poly.pdbx_seq_one_letter_code
_entity_poly.pdbx_strand_id
1 'polypeptide(L)' 'MREFLAATDAFQKQLILRALESNQGNWAATARQLELDSGNLHRLAKRLGIK' A
#
# COMPACT_ATOMS: atom_id res chain seq x y z
N MET A 1 17.18 -2.08 -16.04
CA MET A 1 16.70 -1.17 -14.96
C MET A 1 15.17 -1.10 -14.82
N ARG A 2 14.37 -2.05 -15.37
CA ARG A 2 12.92 -2.11 -15.13
C ARG A 2 12.50 -3.17 -14.09
N GLU A 3 13.33 -4.18 -13.83
CA GLU A 3 12.98 -5.28 -12.92
C GLU A 3 12.96 -4.92 -11.43
N PHE A 4 13.87 -4.03 -10.99
CA PHE A 4 13.89 -3.58 -9.59
C PHE A 4 12.62 -2.83 -9.17
N LEU A 5 12.02 -2.07 -10.10
CA LEU A 5 10.78 -1.33 -9.85
C LEU A 5 9.61 -2.30 -9.68
N ALA A 6 9.54 -3.36 -10.50
CA ALA A 6 8.51 -4.38 -10.40
C ALA A 6 8.57 -5.17 -9.08
N ALA A 7 9.78 -5.52 -8.61
CA ALA A 7 9.97 -6.19 -7.33
C ALA A 7 9.54 -5.30 -6.15
N THR A 8 9.89 -4.01 -6.20
CA THR A 8 9.50 -3.04 -5.16
C THR A 8 7.99 -2.80 -5.15
N ASP A 9 7.38 -2.67 -6.32
CA ASP A 9 5.93 -2.47 -6.47
C ASP A 9 5.14 -3.69 -5.98
N ALA A 10 5.60 -4.91 -6.28
CA ALA A 10 4.99 -6.13 -5.78
C ALA A 10 5.06 -6.21 -4.24
N PHE A 11 6.22 -5.91 -3.66
CA PHE A 11 6.40 -5.88 -2.21
C PHE A 11 5.50 -4.85 -1.54
N GLN A 12 5.49 -3.60 -2.04
CA GLN A 12 4.62 -2.55 -1.52
C GLN A 12 3.14 -2.92 -1.64
N LYS A 13 2.74 -3.54 -2.75
CA LYS A 13 1.36 -4.01 -2.95
C LYS A 13 0.98 -5.06 -1.92
N GLN A 14 1.82 -6.04 -1.68
CA GLN A 14 1.59 -7.07 -0.67
C GLN A 14 1.53 -6.47 0.75
N LEU A 15 2.41 -5.54 1.08
CA LEU A 15 2.42 -4.86 2.37
C LEU A 15 1.09 -4.12 2.62
N ILE A 16 0.63 -3.35 1.63
CA ILE A 16 -0.63 -2.60 1.73
C ILE A 16 -1.82 -3.54 1.86
N LEU A 17 -1.88 -4.59 1.03
CA LEU A 17 -3.00 -5.54 1.07
C LEU A 17 -3.10 -6.28 2.41
N ARG A 18 -1.96 -6.73 2.97
CA ARG A 18 -1.94 -7.38 4.29
C ARG A 18 -2.36 -6.43 5.41
N ALA A 19 -1.85 -5.20 5.41
CA ALA A 19 -2.24 -4.22 6.41
C ALA A 19 -3.73 -3.86 6.27
N LEU A 20 -4.24 -3.75 5.04
CA LEU A 20 -5.65 -3.50 4.77
C LEU A 20 -6.55 -4.63 5.27
N GLU A 21 -6.15 -5.89 5.04
CA GLU A 21 -6.82 -7.08 5.56
C GLU A 21 -6.85 -7.09 7.09
N SER A 22 -5.70 -6.88 7.76
CA SER A 22 -5.62 -6.80 9.22
C SER A 22 -6.47 -5.67 9.82
N ASN A 23 -6.69 -4.59 9.07
CA ASN A 23 -7.54 -3.47 9.47
C ASN A 23 -8.96 -3.56 8.90
N GLN A 24 -9.39 -4.72 8.39
CA GLN A 24 -10.76 -4.95 7.88
C GLN A 24 -11.18 -3.93 6.81
N GLY A 25 -10.28 -3.55 5.91
CA GLY A 25 -10.54 -2.57 4.85
C GLY A 25 -10.44 -1.11 5.29
N ASN A 26 -10.10 -0.82 6.55
CA ASN A 26 -10.01 0.56 7.04
C ASN A 26 -8.71 1.23 6.59
N TRP A 27 -8.82 2.10 5.58
CA TRP A 27 -7.68 2.85 5.03
C TRP A 27 -6.99 3.79 6.03
N ALA A 28 -7.74 4.43 6.94
CA ALA A 28 -7.14 5.32 7.93
C ALA A 28 -6.35 4.53 8.99
N ALA A 29 -6.87 3.39 9.44
CA ALA A 29 -6.16 2.51 10.35
C ALA A 29 -4.93 1.87 9.67
N THR A 30 -5.07 1.49 8.40
CA THR A 30 -3.96 0.99 7.56
C THR A 30 -2.84 2.04 7.42
N ALA A 31 -3.20 3.29 7.16
CA ALA A 31 -2.25 4.40 7.08
C ALA A 31 -1.47 4.58 8.40
N ARG A 32 -2.18 4.56 9.54
CA ARG A 32 -1.55 4.59 10.86
C ARG A 32 -0.63 3.41 11.12
N GLN A 33 -1.04 2.19 10.77
CA GLN A 33 -0.21 0.99 10.95
C GLN A 33 1.06 1.04 10.09
N LEU A 34 0.98 1.59 8.88
CA LEU A 34 2.11 1.72 7.96
C LEU A 34 2.92 3.01 8.19
N GLU A 35 2.58 3.81 9.20
CA GLU A 35 3.20 5.10 9.49
C GLU A 35 3.19 6.08 8.29
N LEU A 36 2.12 5.99 7.49
CA LEU A 36 1.87 6.87 6.34
C LEU A 36 0.73 7.83 6.67
N ASP A 37 0.75 9.01 6.05
CA ASP A 37 -0.49 9.78 5.94
C ASP A 37 -1.44 9.13 4.92
N SER A 38 -2.73 9.31 5.16
CA SER A 38 -3.79 8.71 4.33
C SER A 38 -3.70 9.15 2.87
N GLY A 39 -3.24 10.38 2.59
CA GLY A 39 -3.10 10.90 1.22
C GLY A 39 -2.01 10.17 0.44
N ASN A 40 -0.85 9.97 1.05
CA ASN A 40 0.25 9.19 0.48
C ASN A 40 -0.16 7.73 0.27
N LEU A 41 -0.83 7.10 1.24
CA LEU A 41 -1.31 5.73 1.08
C LEU A 41 -2.29 5.60 -0.10
N HIS A 42 -3.22 6.54 -0.28
CA HIS A 42 -4.14 6.51 -1.41
C HIS A 42 -3.45 6.69 -2.76
N ARG A 43 -2.50 7.63 -2.87
CA ARG A 43 -1.70 7.81 -4.10
C ARG A 43 -0.89 6.55 -4.42
N LEU A 44 -0.28 5.95 -3.42
CA LEU A 44 0.50 4.72 -3.55
C LEU A 44 -0.39 3.55 -4.00
N ALA A 45 -1.55 3.36 -3.37
CA ALA A 45 -2.51 2.32 -3.74
C ALA A 45 -2.99 2.45 -5.20
N LYS A 46 -3.24 3.69 -5.66
CA LYS A 46 -3.63 3.95 -7.07
C LYS A 46 -2.48 3.63 -8.03
N ARG A 47 -1.25 4.05 -7.71
CA ARG A 47 -0.05 3.76 -8.51
C ARG A 47 0.20 2.26 -8.65
N LEU A 48 -0.10 1.49 -7.61
CA LEU A 48 0.08 0.03 -7.56
C LEU A 48 -1.14 -0.78 -8.05
N GLY A 49 -2.21 -0.11 -8.51
CA GLY A 49 -3.42 -0.75 -9.02
C GLY A 49 -4.16 -1.58 -7.95
N ILE A 50 -4.27 -1.04 -6.74
CA ILE A 50 -5.06 -1.62 -5.63
C ILE A 50 -6.43 -0.94 -5.53
N LYS A 51 -6.49 0.37 -5.82
CA LYS A 51 -7.67 1.23 -5.75
C LYS A 51 -7.84 2.01 -7.06
#